data_AF-A0AAW7YUL3-F1
#
_entry.id   AF-A0AAW7YUL3-F1
#
_cell.length_a   1.000
_cell.length_b   1.000
_cell.length_c   1.000
_cell.angle_alpha   90.00
_cell.angle_beta   90.00
_cell.angle_gamma   90.00
#
_symmetry.space_group_name_H-M   'P 1'
#
loop_
_entity.id
_entity.type
_entity.pdbx_description
1 polymer ?
#
loop_
_entity_poly.entity_id
_entity_poly.type
_entity_poly.pdbx_seq_one_letter_code
_entity_poly.pdbx_strand_id
1 'polypeptide(L)'
;GISSIGELSSTGIVVLSFALCFSSTVFAVKVLEDKSEMNALYGRVAIGILIMQDIFAVVFLAATTGKLPTMYAPFLLLLLPLRP
;
A
#
# COMPACT_ATOMS: atom_id res chain seq x y z
N GLY A 1 -24.12 4.22 -5.94
CA GLY A 1 -23.34 4.03 -4.69
C GLY A 1 -22.31 2.95 -4.92
N ILE A 2 -22.64 1.70 -4.62
CA ILE A 2 -21.79 0.53 -4.93
C ILE A 2 -21.70 0.27 -6.44
N SER A 3 -22.73 0.66 -7.20
CA SER A 3 -22.75 0.64 -8.67
C SER A 3 -21.63 1.47 -9.31
N SER A 4 -21.17 2.54 -8.66
CA SER A 4 -20.11 3.42 -9.16
C SER A 4 -18.71 2.80 -9.02
N ILE A 5 -18.56 1.78 -8.17
CA ILE A 5 -17.30 1.02 -8.04
C ILE A 5 -17.11 0.08 -9.24
N GLY A 6 -18.21 -0.40 -9.84
CA GLY A 6 -18.18 -1.22 -11.05
C GLY A 6 -17.76 -0.46 -12.31
N GLU A 7 -17.81 0.87 -12.29
CA GLU A 7 -17.37 1.73 -13.39
C GLU A 7 -15.86 2.08 -13.30
N LEU A 8 -15.19 1.76 -12.20
CA LEU A 8 -13.75 1.99 -12.09
C LEU A 8 -12.97 1.05 -13.02
N SER A 9 -12.04 1.63 -13.77
CA SER A 9 -11.01 0.89 -14.51
C SER A 9 -10.32 -0.13 -13.60
N SER A 10 -9.90 -1.27 -14.15
CA SER A 10 -9.16 -2.32 -13.41
C SER A 10 -7.95 -1.75 -12.65
N THR A 11 -7.30 -0.72 -13.21
CA THR A 11 -6.22 0.00 -12.54
C THR A 11 -6.71 0.78 -11.31
N GLY A 12 -7.87 1.45 -11.41
CA GLY A 12 -8.46 2.19 -10.31
C GLY A 12 -8.87 1.29 -9.15
N ILE A 13 -9.38 0.10 -9.44
CA ILE A 13 -9.71 -0.91 -8.42
C ILE A 13 -8.45 -1.35 -7.67
N VAL A 14 -7.35 -1.64 -8.39
CA VAL A 14 -6.08 -2.05 -7.77
C VAL A 14 -5.50 -0.95 -6.89
N VAL A 15 -5.49 0.30 -7.38
CA VAL A 15 -4.98 1.45 -6.60
C VAL A 15 -5.86 1.71 -5.37
N LEU A 16 -7.19 1.57 -5.51
CA LEU A 16 -8.12 1.72 -4.39
C LEU A 16 -7.93 0.63 -3.34
N SER A 17 -7.82 -0.64 -3.75
CA SER A 17 -7.53 -1.76 -2.85
C SER A 17 -6.18 -1.60 -2.13
N PHE A 18 -5.17 -1.10 -2.83
CA PHE A 18 -3.86 -0.80 -2.25
C PHE A 18 -3.93 0.34 -1.24
N ALA A 19 -4.58 1.45 -1.59
CA ALA A 19 -4.75 2.60 -0.70
C ALA A 19 -5.54 2.24 0.57
N LEU A 20 -6.54 1.37 0.46
CA LEU A 20 -7.31 0.87 1.61
C LEU A 20 -6.47 -0.01 2.55
N CYS A 21 -5.51 -0.79 2.03
CA CYS A 21 -4.56 -1.53 2.89
C CYS A 21 -3.70 -0.57 3.73
N PHE A 22 -3.11 0.45 3.08
CA PHE A 22 -2.29 1.44 3.77
C PHE A 22 -3.06 2.24 4.84
N SER A 23 -4.35 2.52 4.60
CA SER A 23 -5.19 3.27 5.56
C SER A 23 -5.40 2.51 6.87
N SER A 24 -5.56 1.18 6.82
CA SER A 24 -5.87 0.34 7.98
C SER A 24 -4.71 0.25 8.99
N THR A 25 -3.47 0.28 8.51
CA THR A 25 -2.27 0.15 9.37
C THR A 25 -1.95 1.45 10.08
N VAL A 26 -2.02 2.60 9.39
CA VAL A 26 -1.83 3.93 9.98
C VAL A 26 -2.93 4.22 11.01
N PHE A 27 -4.17 3.81 10.75
CA PHE A 27 -5.26 3.94 11.71
C PHE A 27 -5.04 3.10 12.97
N ALA A 28 -4.62 1.84 12.83
CA ALA A 28 -4.32 0.98 13.98
C ALA A 28 -3.16 1.52 14.83
N VAL A 29 -2.10 2.05 14.19
CA VAL A 29 -0.99 2.72 14.87
C VAL A 29 -1.48 3.96 15.60
N LYS A 30 -2.32 4.79 14.98
CA LYS A 30 -2.91 5.98 15.60
C LYS A 30 -3.77 5.64 16.82
N VAL A 31 -4.58 4.59 16.75
CA VAL A 31 -5.38 4.12 17.90
C VAL A 31 -4.50 3.65 19.07
N LEU A 32 -3.36 3.00 18.79
CA LEU A 32 -2.39 2.60 19.82
C LEU A 32 -1.63 3.81 20.40
N GLU A 33 -1.34 4.81 19.57
CA GLU A 33 -0.73 6.09 19.96
C GLU A 33 -1.67 6.89 20.88
N ASP A 34 -2.95 7.01 20.53
CA ASP A 34 -3.98 7.74 21.28
C ASP A 34 -4.21 7.15 22.68
N LYS A 35 -3.99 5.84 22.85
CA LYS A 35 -4.06 5.16 24.15
C LYS A 35 -2.80 5.35 25.02
N SER A 36 -1.76 6.03 24.52
CA SER A 36 -0.43 6.11 25.15
C SER A 36 0.22 4.74 25.43
N GLU A 37 -0.26 3.67 24.80
CA GLU A 37 0.23 2.30 25.00
C GLU A 37 1.35 1.93 24.02
N MET A 38 1.75 2.87 23.16
CA MET A 38 2.81 2.71 22.16
C MET A 38 4.17 2.31 22.77
N ASN A 39 4.42 2.74 24.01
CA ASN A 39 5.66 2.44 24.75
C ASN A 39 5.62 1.11 25.52
N ALA A 40 4.44 0.48 25.64
CA ALA A 40 4.33 -0.81 26.28
C ALA A 40 4.89 -1.92 25.38
N LEU A 41 5.38 -3.01 25.98
CA LEU A 41 5.96 -4.14 25.24
C LEU A 41 4.98 -4.69 24.19
N TYR A 42 3.69 -4.77 24.54
CA TYR A 42 2.64 -5.24 23.62
C TYR A 42 2.37 -4.23 22.48
N GLY A 43 2.44 -2.92 22.74
CA GLY A 43 2.27 -1.87 21.72
C GLY A 43 3.36 -1.93 20.65
N ARG A 44 4.63 -2.08 21.06
CA ARG A 44 5.75 -2.24 20.12
C ARG A 44 5.64 -3.51 19.28
N VAL A 45 5.23 -4.63 19.90
CA VAL A 45 5.04 -5.90 19.18
C VAL A 45 3.85 -5.80 18.22
N ALA A 46 2.72 -5.21 18.63
CA ALA A 46 1.56 -5.02 17.78
C ALA A 46 1.87 -4.17 16.55
N ILE A 47 2.57 -3.05 16.72
CA ILE A 47 3.02 -2.20 15.60
C ILE A 47 3.98 -2.97 14.69
N GLY A 48 4.92 -3.71 15.26
CA GLY A 48 5.81 -4.58 14.50
C GLY A 48 5.06 -5.60 13.64
N ILE A 49 4.05 -6.26 14.20
CA ILE A 49 3.20 -7.22 13.47
C ILE A 49 2.41 -6.52 12.36
N LEU A 50 1.79 -5.36 12.65
CA LEU A 50 1.02 -4.58 11.67
C LEU A 50 1.87 -4.14 10.48
N ILE A 51 3.12 -3.72 10.72
CA ILE A 51 4.06 -3.35 9.65
C ILE A 51 4.50 -4.57 8.84
N MET A 52 4.87 -5.68 9.51
CA MET A 52 5.28 -6.90 8.83
C MET A 52 4.16 -7.46 7.94
N GLN A 53 2.91 -7.37 8.38
CA GLN A 53 1.74 -7.79 7.60
C GLN A 53 1.60 -6.97 6.30
N ASP A 54 1.75 -5.65 6.38
CA ASP A 54 1.64 -4.77 5.20
C ASP A 54 2.75 -5.07 4.19
N ILE A 55 3.99 -5.27 4.66
CA ILE A 55 5.12 -5.65 3.81
C ILE A 55 4.86 -6.99 3.11
N PHE A 56 4.42 -8.02 3.83
CA PHE A 56 4.11 -9.31 3.21
C PHE A 56 2.97 -9.21 2.19
N ALA A 57 1.93 -8.41 2.47
CA ALA A 57 0.83 -8.18 1.53
C ALA A 57 1.30 -7.48 0.25
N VAL A 58 2.15 -6.45 0.38
CA VAL A 58 2.75 -5.74 -0.77
C VAL A 58 3.65 -6.67 -1.58
N VAL A 59 4.50 -7.47 -0.94
CA VAL A 59 5.38 -8.44 -1.62
C VAL A 59 4.55 -9.51 -2.33
N PHE A 60 3.51 -10.03 -1.68
CA PHE A 60 2.58 -11.00 -2.28
C PHE A 60 1.84 -10.41 -3.48
N LEU A 61 1.38 -9.16 -3.38
CA LEU A 61 0.74 -8.44 -4.49
C LEU A 61 1.70 -8.20 -5.65
N ALA A 62 2.93 -7.81 -5.37
CA ALA A 62 3.97 -7.61 -6.37
C ALA A 62 4.31 -8.91 -7.10
N ALA A 63 4.43 -10.02 -6.36
CA ALA A 63 4.67 -11.35 -6.92
C ALA A 63 3.48 -11.87 -7.75
N THR A 64 2.25 -11.67 -7.27
CA THR A 64 1.02 -12.15 -7.92
C THR A 64 0.65 -11.31 -9.14
N THR A 65 1.02 -10.03 -9.15
CA THR A 65 0.68 -9.13 -10.27
C THR A 65 1.30 -9.61 -11.57
N GLY A 66 2.49 -10.25 -11.57
CA GLY A 66 3.08 -11.02 -12.69
C GLY A 66 3.26 -10.28 -14.04
N LYS A 67 2.68 -9.09 -14.18
CA LYS A 67 2.78 -8.13 -15.24
C LYS A 67 3.90 -7.21 -14.82
N LEU A 68 5.07 -7.45 -15.37
CA LEU A 68 6.08 -6.42 -15.50
C LEU A 68 5.36 -5.15 -15.96
N PRO A 69 5.43 -4.02 -15.23
CA PRO A 69 5.00 -2.75 -15.78
C PRO A 69 5.74 -2.63 -17.12
N THR A 70 4.94 -2.48 -18.17
CA THR A 70 5.29 -2.60 -19.58
C THR A 70 6.72 -2.15 -19.86
N MET A 71 7.45 -2.93 -20.67
CA MET A 71 8.86 -2.77 -21.11
C MET A 71 9.30 -1.32 -21.44
N TYR A 72 8.37 -0.38 -21.62
CA TYR A 72 8.58 1.06 -21.83
C TYR A 72 8.77 1.92 -20.56
N ALA A 73 8.46 1.42 -19.35
CA ALA A 73 8.64 2.16 -18.09
C ALA A 73 10.09 2.68 -17.84
N PRO A 74 11.17 1.92 -18.11
CA PRO A 74 12.52 2.46 -17.98
C PRO A 74 12.85 3.53 -19.04
N PHE A 75 12.21 3.49 -20.21
CA PHE A 75 12.41 4.47 -21.28
C PHE A 75 11.81 5.84 -20.93
N LEU A 76 10.68 5.85 -20.23
CA LEU A 76 10.05 7.08 -19.73
C LEU A 76 10.85 7.72 -18.58
N LEU A 77 11.46 6.91 -17.72
CA LEU A 77 12.30 7.38 -16.60
C LEU A 77 13.65 7.95 -17.10
N LEU A 78 14.17 7.45 -18.22
CA LEU A 78 15.34 8.01 -18.91
C LEU A 78 15.04 9.35 -19.63
N LEU A 79 13.78 9.64 -19.93
CA LEU A 79 13.36 10.94 -20.49
C LEU A 79 13.29 12.04 -19.43
N LEU A 80 13.21 11.67 -18.15
CA LEU A 80 13.16 12.56 -16.98
C LEU A 80 14.45 13.41 -16.77
N PRO A 81 15.67 12.91 -17.00
CA PRO A 81 16.90 13.72 -17.00
C PRO A 81 17.16 14.48 -18.31
N LEU A 82 16.40 14.23 -19.38
CA LEU A 82 16.62 14.83 -20.70
C LEU A 82 15.58 15.90 -21.07
N ARG A 83 14.62 16.17 -20.19
CA ARG A 83 13.75 17.35 -20.24
C ARG A 83 14.57 18.56 -19.77
N PRO A 84 14.84 19.55 -20.65
CA PRO A 84 15.60 20.75 -20.31
C PRO A 84 14.88 21.62 -19.27
#